data_AF-A0A151U9I8-F1
#
_entry.id   AF-A0A151U9I8-F1
#
_cell.length_a   1.000
_cell.length_b   1.000
_cell.length_c   1.000
_cell.angle_alpha   90.00
_cell.angle_beta   90.00
_cell.angle_gamma   90.00
#
_symmetry.space_group_name_H-M   'P 1'
#
loop_
_entity.id
_entity.type
_entity.pdbx_description
1 polymer ?
#
loop_
_entity_poly.entity_id
_entity_poly.type
_entity_poly.pdbx_seq_one_letter_code
_entity_poly.pdbx_strand_id
1 'polypeptide(L)'
;MIAHLFNAPLGESQAAVGVGTVGSSEAIMLAGLAFKRKWQNRRKEEGKPYDKPNIVTGANVQVWSSQSKPHRKNTIGGREWLERPVSNPERAVLGSIVMRKIHMQNSPFWHVCWEKFARYFEVELKEVNLRDGYYVMDPEKAVELVDENTICVAAILGSTLNGEFEDVKRLNDLLVEKNKQTGWKTPIHVDAASGGFIAPFIYPELEWDFRLPLVKSINVSGHKYGLVYAGIGWVIWRSKEDLPEELIFHINYLGADQPTFTLNFSKGSSQVIAQYYQLVRLGYEGYRNVMENCRDNMIVLKEGLEKTGRFDIVSKENGVPLVAFTLKDHTHFDEFQISDLLRRFGWIVPAYTMPPDAQHVTVLRVVIREDFSRTLAERLVADVEKVLHELDSLPARVISSTSVTVNTEQNGKVVVAKKSALETQREITAIWKKLVLERKKLNDKMMLNRIKILTRVYSDDVNYTIGSPDPPSLKWPEQPVLNSERAVLDSNVMCKIHIQNGPFWIYILTHNDHVWNDPFPK
;
A
#
# COMPACT_ATOMS: atom_id res chain seq x y z
N MET A 1 -20.58 15.08 -13.66
CA MET A 1 -20.24 13.71 -14.15
C MET A 1 -20.21 12.70 -13.00
N ILE A 2 -19.25 12.76 -12.06
CA ILE A 2 -19.14 11.77 -10.97
C ILE A 2 -20.42 11.70 -10.10
N ALA A 3 -21.04 12.83 -9.78
CA ALA A 3 -22.29 12.83 -9.02
C ALA A 3 -23.43 12.06 -9.73
N HIS A 4 -23.59 12.24 -11.06
CA HIS A 4 -24.55 11.45 -11.84
C HIS A 4 -24.15 9.97 -11.94
N LEU A 5 -22.85 9.67 -12.06
CA LEU A 5 -22.34 8.29 -12.04
C LEU A 5 -22.73 7.56 -10.75
N PHE A 6 -22.84 8.29 -9.64
CA PHE A 6 -23.27 7.78 -8.32
C PHE A 6 -24.75 8.00 -8.04
N ASN A 7 -25.55 8.31 -9.06
CA ASN A 7 -27.00 8.47 -8.97
C ASN A 7 -27.44 9.52 -7.94
N ALA A 8 -26.66 10.61 -7.79
CA ALA A 8 -27.04 11.72 -6.92
C ALA A 8 -28.40 12.31 -7.37
N PRO A 9 -29.28 12.69 -6.43
CA PRO A 9 -30.62 13.21 -6.74
C PRO A 9 -30.53 14.65 -7.28
N LEU A 10 -30.11 14.78 -8.53
CA LEU A 10 -29.86 16.04 -9.23
C LEU A 10 -30.62 16.06 -10.56
N GLY A 11 -31.25 17.19 -10.88
CA GLY A 11 -31.76 17.42 -12.23
C GLY A 11 -30.63 17.54 -13.26
N GLU A 12 -30.94 17.41 -14.56
CA GLU A 12 -29.94 17.38 -15.64
C GLU A 12 -29.02 18.62 -15.68
N SER A 13 -29.56 19.80 -15.34
CA SER A 13 -28.82 21.08 -15.33
C SER A 13 -28.41 21.53 -13.93
N GLN A 14 -28.72 20.75 -12.89
CA GLN A 14 -28.43 21.13 -11.52
C GLN A 14 -26.96 20.89 -11.17
N ALA A 15 -26.29 21.92 -10.64
CA ALA A 15 -24.93 21.77 -10.16
C ALA A 15 -24.87 20.77 -8.98
N ALA A 16 -23.95 19.81 -9.09
CA ALA A 16 -23.69 18.85 -8.02
C ALA A 16 -22.98 19.52 -6.83
N VAL A 17 -23.17 18.96 -5.64
CA VAL A 17 -22.46 19.39 -4.42
C VAL A 17 -21.27 18.47 -4.20
N GLY A 18 -20.06 18.98 -4.38
CA GLY A 18 -18.85 18.18 -4.28
C GLY A 18 -17.60 18.98 -4.59
N VAL A 19 -16.43 18.46 -4.20
CA VAL A 19 -15.13 19.12 -4.42
C VAL A 19 -14.06 18.14 -4.88
N GLY A 20 -13.12 18.65 -5.68
CA GLY A 20 -11.89 17.95 -6.04
C GLY A 20 -10.81 18.13 -4.97
N THR A 21 -10.20 17.02 -4.56
CA THR A 21 -9.19 16.93 -3.49
C THR A 21 -7.90 16.34 -4.01
N VAL A 22 -6.83 16.33 -3.23
CA VAL A 22 -5.58 15.63 -3.61
C VAL A 22 -5.77 14.11 -3.66
N GLY A 23 -6.73 13.58 -2.90
CA GLY A 23 -7.01 12.16 -2.80
C GLY A 23 -8.12 11.85 -1.81
N SER A 24 -8.48 10.57 -1.73
CA SER A 24 -9.49 10.08 -0.75
C SER A 24 -9.18 10.47 0.69
N SER A 25 -7.91 10.63 1.09
CA SER A 25 -7.56 11.08 2.45
C SER A 25 -8.14 12.45 2.81
N GLU A 26 -8.01 13.45 1.93
CA GLU A 26 -8.59 14.77 2.15
C GLU A 26 -10.11 14.72 1.99
N ALA A 27 -10.61 13.98 1.00
CA ALA A 27 -12.05 13.77 0.78
C ALA A 27 -12.77 13.22 2.01
N ILE A 28 -12.18 12.21 2.68
CA ILE A 28 -12.70 11.61 3.91
C ILE A 28 -12.72 12.61 5.06
N MET A 29 -11.65 13.39 5.24
CA MET A 29 -11.61 14.40 6.31
C MET A 29 -12.67 15.48 6.09
N LEU A 30 -12.88 15.92 4.85
CA LEU A 30 -13.92 16.89 4.51
C LEU A 30 -15.33 16.32 4.72
N ALA A 31 -15.56 15.07 4.32
CA ALA A 31 -16.83 14.37 4.58
C ALA A 31 -17.08 14.23 6.09
N GLY A 32 -16.09 13.78 6.85
CA GLY A 32 -16.17 13.65 8.31
C GLY A 32 -16.42 14.99 9.00
N LEU A 33 -15.80 16.08 8.55
CA LEU A 33 -16.07 17.43 9.05
C LEU A 33 -17.51 17.86 8.81
N ALA A 34 -18.05 17.59 7.61
CA ALA A 34 -19.45 17.87 7.29
C ALA A 34 -20.39 17.08 8.20
N PHE A 35 -20.14 15.79 8.43
CA PHE A 35 -20.93 14.96 9.35
C PHE A 35 -20.84 15.46 10.80
N LYS A 36 -19.63 15.69 11.30
CA LYS A 36 -19.41 16.19 12.67
C LYS A 36 -20.15 17.51 12.88
N ARG A 37 -20.01 18.46 11.96
CA ARG A 37 -20.64 19.77 12.07
C ARG A 37 -22.16 19.68 11.98
N LYS A 38 -22.70 18.92 11.02
CA LYS A 38 -24.15 18.71 10.88
C LYS A 38 -24.75 18.05 12.12
N TRP A 39 -24.08 17.04 12.69
CA TRP A 39 -24.47 16.40 13.94
C TRP A 39 -24.44 17.40 15.11
N GLN A 40 -23.38 18.21 15.24
CA GLN A 40 -23.27 19.23 16.29
C GLN A 40 -24.41 20.26 16.22
N ASN A 41 -24.76 20.73 15.02
CA ASN A 41 -25.83 21.71 14.84
C ASN A 41 -27.17 21.12 15.28
N ARG A 42 -27.51 19.91 14.81
CA ARG A 42 -28.72 19.20 15.22
C ARG A 42 -28.79 19.00 16.74
N ARG A 43 -27.69 18.57 17.37
CA ARG A 43 -27.64 18.35 18.82
C ARG A 43 -27.84 19.65 19.61
N LYS A 44 -27.25 20.75 19.14
CA LYS A 44 -27.45 22.09 19.74
C LYS A 44 -28.89 22.56 19.62
N GLU A 45 -29.51 22.40 18.46
CA GLU A 45 -30.93 22.74 18.24
C GLU A 45 -31.85 21.94 19.17
N GLU A 46 -31.51 20.68 19.45
CA GLU A 46 -32.24 19.81 20.39
C GLU A 46 -31.87 20.04 21.87
N GLY A 47 -30.94 20.95 22.19
CA GLY A 47 -30.47 21.20 23.56
C GLY A 47 -29.69 20.03 24.18
N LYS A 48 -29.13 19.13 23.36
CA LYS A 48 -28.40 17.92 23.79
C LYS A 48 -26.88 18.11 23.78
N PRO A 49 -26.11 17.30 24.54
CA PRO A 49 -24.64 17.32 24.48
C PRO A 49 -24.11 17.06 23.06
N TYR A 50 -23.06 17.79 22.67
CA TYR A 50 -22.49 17.80 21.30
C TYR A 50 -20.95 17.74 21.27
N ASP A 51 -20.33 17.33 22.38
CA ASP A 51 -18.89 17.38 22.63
C ASP A 51 -18.17 16.04 22.42
N LYS A 52 -18.91 14.92 22.36
CA LYS A 52 -18.35 13.56 22.26
C LYS A 52 -18.81 12.81 21.00
N PRO A 53 -18.51 13.30 19.78
CA PRO A 53 -18.89 12.59 18.56
C PRO A 53 -18.13 11.27 18.41
N ASN A 54 -18.78 10.26 17.85
CA ASN A 54 -18.13 9.03 17.39
C ASN A 54 -18.49 8.70 15.93
N ILE A 55 -17.71 7.81 15.32
CA ILE A 55 -17.94 7.25 13.99
C ILE A 55 -17.79 5.73 14.04
N VAL A 56 -18.63 5.01 13.31
CA VAL A 56 -18.55 3.53 13.20
C VAL A 56 -17.96 3.14 11.85
N THR A 57 -17.01 2.22 11.84
CA THR A 57 -16.38 1.66 10.63
C THR A 57 -15.91 0.22 10.87
N GLY A 58 -15.52 -0.50 9.81
CA GLY A 58 -14.89 -1.82 9.95
C GLY A 58 -13.40 -1.71 10.30
N ALA A 59 -12.84 -2.71 10.99
CA ALA A 59 -11.40 -2.78 11.24
C ALA A 59 -10.56 -3.04 9.96
N ASN A 60 -11.21 -3.32 8.83
CA ASN A 60 -10.61 -3.53 7.50
C ASN A 60 -10.19 -2.24 6.77
N VAL A 61 -10.37 -1.09 7.41
CA VAL A 61 -9.74 0.18 7.07
C VAL A 61 -8.22 -0.09 6.94
N GLN A 62 -7.64 -0.28 5.72
CA GLN A 62 -6.18 -0.12 5.34
C GLN A 62 -5.81 0.84 4.15
N VAL A 63 -4.84 1.79 4.25
CA VAL A 63 -4.48 2.75 3.15
C VAL A 63 -3.40 2.15 2.24
N TRP A 64 -3.59 2.32 0.94
CA TRP A 64 -2.56 2.12 -0.07
C TRP A 64 -1.52 3.24 0.03
N SER A 65 -0.38 2.99 0.69
CA SER A 65 0.80 3.82 0.49
C SER A 65 1.58 3.26 -0.69
N SER A 66 1.74 4.05 -1.76
CA SER A 66 2.86 3.83 -2.66
C SER A 66 4.12 4.11 -1.83
N GLN A 67 4.79 3.09 -1.32
CA GLN A 67 6.08 3.27 -0.68
C GLN A 67 7.12 3.69 -1.72
N SER A 68 7.15 4.98 -2.08
CA SER A 68 8.42 5.62 -2.39
C SER A 68 9.07 5.92 -1.04
N LYS A 69 10.22 5.28 -0.77
CA LYS A 69 11.07 5.65 0.37
C LYS A 69 11.21 7.18 0.39
N PRO A 70 11.19 7.85 1.56
CA PRO A 70 11.49 9.27 1.62
C PRO A 70 12.88 9.48 1.04
N HIS A 71 12.94 10.00 -0.19
CA HIS A 71 14.15 10.62 -0.67
C HIS A 71 14.41 11.80 0.26
N ARG A 72 15.62 11.88 0.81
CA ARG A 72 16.11 13.08 1.50
C ARG A 72 15.81 14.27 0.58
N LYS A 73 14.80 15.06 0.92
CA LYS A 73 14.61 16.35 0.26
C LYS A 73 15.83 17.19 0.62
N ASN A 74 16.62 17.53 -0.39
CA ASN A 74 17.59 18.61 -0.33
C ASN A 74 16.81 19.91 -0.12
N THR A 75 16.65 20.36 1.14
CA THR A 75 16.41 21.77 1.41
C THR A 75 17.76 22.48 1.34
N ILE A 76 18.05 23.06 0.17
CA ILE A 76 18.97 24.19 0.07
C ILE A 76 18.25 25.37 0.76
N GLY A 77 18.90 25.99 1.75
CA GLY A 77 18.50 27.31 2.25
C GLY A 77 17.77 27.42 3.61
N GLY A 78 17.88 26.44 4.52
CA GLY A 78 17.22 26.50 5.84
C GLY A 78 18.13 26.44 7.07
N ARG A 79 19.46 26.38 6.91
CA ARG A 79 20.39 26.07 8.01
C ARG A 79 21.03 27.27 8.71
N GLU A 80 20.71 28.50 8.33
CA GLU A 80 21.39 29.70 8.85
C GLU A 80 20.53 30.59 9.78
N TRP A 81 19.33 30.15 10.17
CA TRP A 81 18.43 30.95 11.03
C TRP A 81 18.30 30.45 12.48
N LEU A 82 19.00 29.38 12.88
CA LEU A 82 18.80 28.73 14.18
C LEU A 82 19.84 29.06 15.27
N GLU A 83 20.80 29.95 15.01
CA GLU A 83 21.87 30.28 15.98
C GLU A 83 21.84 31.72 16.52
N ARG A 84 20.66 32.31 16.71
CA ARG A 84 20.53 33.54 17.51
C ARG A 84 19.78 33.28 18.82
N PRO A 85 20.36 33.58 19.99
CA PRO A 85 19.66 33.42 21.26
C PRO A 85 18.55 34.48 21.38
N VAL A 86 17.29 34.04 21.53
CA VAL A 86 16.16 34.94 21.76
C VAL A 86 15.85 34.98 23.26
N SER A 87 16.04 36.16 23.84
CA SER A 87 15.71 36.52 25.22
C SER A 87 14.21 36.80 25.37
N ASN A 88 13.35 35.77 25.39
CA ASN A 88 11.98 35.92 25.90
C ASN A 88 11.35 34.55 26.27
N PRO A 89 11.06 34.26 27.56
CA PRO A 89 10.50 32.98 28.00
C PRO A 89 9.09 32.68 27.50
N GLU A 90 8.30 33.69 27.11
CA GLU A 90 6.88 33.49 26.75
C GLU A 90 6.67 33.01 25.30
N ARG A 91 7.66 33.16 24.41
CA ARG A 91 7.63 32.56 23.05
C ARG A 91 8.00 31.07 23.04
N ALA A 92 8.64 30.56 24.09
CA ALA A 92 8.99 29.15 24.21
C ALA A 92 7.75 28.26 24.45
N VAL A 93 6.65 28.81 24.98
CA VAL A 93 5.43 28.05 25.31
C VAL A 93 4.54 27.82 24.07
N LEU A 94 4.55 28.72 23.08
CA LEU A 94 3.85 28.52 21.81
C LEU A 94 4.65 27.68 20.79
N GLY A 95 5.98 27.69 20.87
CA GLY A 95 6.85 26.85 20.05
C GLY A 95 6.99 25.39 20.52
N SER A 96 6.67 25.10 21.79
CA SER A 96 6.79 23.76 22.38
C SER A 96 5.51 22.91 22.29
N ILE A 97 4.39 23.48 21.80
CA ILE A 97 3.16 22.74 21.51
C ILE A 97 3.25 21.98 20.16
N VAL A 98 4.20 22.30 19.29
CA VAL A 98 4.33 21.71 17.94
C VAL A 98 5.15 20.41 17.90
N MET A 99 5.76 19.96 19.00
CA MET A 99 6.59 18.75 19.00
C MET A 99 6.41 17.92 20.28
N ARG A 100 5.17 17.55 20.63
CA ARG A 100 4.98 16.38 21.50
C ARG A 100 5.31 15.13 20.68
N LYS A 101 6.45 14.54 21.02
CA LYS A 101 6.89 13.18 20.68
C LYS A 101 5.70 12.21 20.76
N ILE A 102 5.10 11.93 19.61
CA ILE A 102 4.10 10.88 19.44
C ILE A 102 4.84 9.56 19.74
N HIS A 103 4.54 8.97 20.90
CA HIS A 103 4.97 7.61 21.21
C HIS A 103 4.18 6.67 20.28
N MET A 104 4.77 6.37 19.13
CA MET A 104 4.34 5.30 18.23
C MET A 104 4.83 3.98 18.82
N GLN A 105 4.05 3.40 19.72
CA GLN A 105 4.22 2.00 20.12
C GLN A 105 2.84 1.33 20.06
N ASN A 106 2.73 0.34 19.18
CA ASN A 106 1.74 -0.76 19.17
C ASN A 106 0.42 -0.61 18.39
N SER A 107 0.45 -0.33 17.09
CA SER A 107 -0.43 -1.07 16.14
C SER A 107 -0.02 -0.80 14.68
N PRO A 108 0.43 -1.80 13.90
CA PRO A 108 0.74 -1.60 12.50
C PRO A 108 -0.47 -1.97 11.61
N PHE A 109 -0.65 -1.19 10.53
CA PHE A 109 -1.46 -1.48 9.33
C PHE A 109 -2.96 -1.12 9.35
N TRP A 110 -3.34 0.15 9.17
CA TRP A 110 -4.76 0.57 8.99
C TRP A 110 -4.97 1.67 7.91
N HIS A 111 -6.21 2.02 7.54
CA HIS A 111 -6.60 3.02 6.54
C HIS A 111 -6.61 4.28 7.33
N VAL A 112 -5.38 4.76 7.50
CA VAL A 112 -5.03 5.80 8.44
C VAL A 112 -5.82 7.08 8.21
N CYS A 113 -6.58 7.23 7.12
CA CYS A 113 -7.44 8.38 6.88
C CYS A 113 -8.53 8.54 7.96
N TRP A 114 -9.27 7.47 8.30
CA TRP A 114 -10.33 7.53 9.30
C TRP A 114 -9.77 7.68 10.71
N GLU A 115 -8.69 6.99 11.04
CA GLU A 115 -7.95 7.23 12.29
C GLU A 115 -7.32 8.62 12.39
N LYS A 116 -6.74 9.15 11.30
CA LYS A 116 -6.23 10.52 11.27
C LYS A 116 -7.38 11.50 11.48
N PHE A 117 -8.51 11.27 10.83
CA PHE A 117 -9.70 12.09 11.04
C PHE A 117 -10.14 12.03 12.51
N ALA A 118 -10.32 10.84 13.07
CA ALA A 118 -10.68 10.60 14.46
C ALA A 118 -9.72 11.32 15.43
N ARG A 119 -8.42 11.16 15.22
CA ARG A 119 -7.38 11.75 16.07
C ARG A 119 -7.26 13.27 15.93
N TYR A 120 -7.28 13.80 14.72
CA TYR A 120 -7.06 15.24 14.47
C TYR A 120 -8.31 16.07 14.75
N PHE A 121 -9.50 15.49 14.59
CA PHE A 121 -10.76 16.17 14.78
C PHE A 121 -11.52 15.65 16.01
N GLU A 122 -10.86 14.97 16.95
CA GLU A 122 -11.43 14.58 18.24
C GLU A 122 -12.79 13.87 18.08
N VAL A 123 -12.79 12.80 17.29
CA VAL A 123 -13.93 11.91 17.09
C VAL A 123 -13.51 10.52 17.56
N GLU A 124 -14.33 9.88 18.39
CA GLU A 124 -14.08 8.50 18.79
C GLU A 124 -14.32 7.55 17.60
N LEU A 125 -13.38 6.64 17.37
CA LEU A 125 -13.47 5.62 16.33
C LEU A 125 -13.97 4.30 16.94
N LYS A 126 -15.16 3.86 16.54
CA LYS A 126 -15.73 2.56 16.92
C LYS A 126 -15.57 1.59 15.77
N GLU A 127 -14.76 0.56 15.98
CA GLU A 127 -14.43 -0.41 14.95
C GLU A 127 -15.21 -1.72 15.13
N VAL A 128 -15.74 -2.24 14.03
CA VAL A 128 -16.28 -3.61 13.96
C VAL A 128 -15.11 -4.54 13.67
N ASN A 129 -14.81 -5.43 14.63
CA ASN A 129 -13.77 -6.42 14.48
C ASN A 129 -14.07 -7.41 13.35
N LEU A 130 -13.00 -7.95 12.76
CA LEU A 130 -13.11 -8.98 11.73
C LEU A 130 -13.30 -10.36 12.35
N ARG A 131 -13.64 -11.34 11.52
CA ARG A 131 -13.67 -12.76 11.90
C ARG A 131 -13.13 -13.61 10.76
N ASP A 132 -12.68 -14.81 11.08
CA ASP A 132 -12.16 -15.75 10.09
C ASP A 132 -13.17 -16.00 8.95
N GLY A 133 -12.69 -15.87 7.71
CA GLY A 133 -13.51 -16.02 6.51
C GLY A 133 -14.42 -14.81 6.18
N TYR A 134 -14.46 -13.77 7.02
CA TYR A 134 -15.27 -12.57 6.83
C TYR A 134 -14.45 -11.31 7.17
N TYR A 135 -13.80 -10.74 6.15
CA TYR A 135 -12.80 -9.68 6.29
C TYR A 135 -13.31 -8.28 5.95
N VAL A 136 -14.63 -8.09 6.05
CA VAL A 136 -15.32 -6.82 5.83
C VAL A 136 -16.18 -6.46 7.04
N MET A 137 -16.66 -5.22 7.11
CA MET A 137 -17.57 -4.79 8.18
C MET A 137 -18.89 -5.58 8.12
N ASP A 138 -19.23 -6.25 9.23
CA ASP A 138 -20.54 -6.90 9.41
C ASP A 138 -21.61 -5.81 9.65
N PRO A 139 -22.62 -5.67 8.77
CA PRO A 139 -23.63 -4.62 8.87
C PRO A 139 -24.41 -4.65 10.19
N GLU A 140 -24.78 -5.84 10.67
CA GLU A 140 -25.51 -6.03 11.92
C GLU A 140 -24.68 -5.52 13.11
N LYS A 141 -23.40 -5.89 13.18
CA LYS A 141 -22.49 -5.39 14.22
C LYS A 141 -22.24 -3.89 14.13
N ALA A 142 -22.11 -3.35 12.93
CA ALA A 142 -22.00 -1.91 12.74
C ALA A 142 -23.23 -1.18 13.29
N VAL A 143 -24.43 -1.66 12.97
CA VAL A 143 -25.68 -1.09 13.47
C VAL A 143 -25.80 -1.23 14.99
N GLU A 144 -25.35 -2.33 15.61
CA GLU A 144 -25.30 -2.48 17.07
C GLU A 144 -24.48 -1.37 17.75
N LEU A 145 -23.32 -0.99 17.20
CA LEU A 145 -22.41 0.02 17.76
C LEU A 145 -22.91 1.47 17.67
N VAL A 146 -23.92 1.74 16.84
CA VAL A 146 -24.48 3.08 16.65
C VAL A 146 -25.19 3.56 17.93
N ASP A 147 -24.87 4.78 18.36
CA ASP A 147 -25.54 5.50 19.45
C ASP A 147 -25.95 6.92 19.02
N GLU A 148 -26.48 7.72 19.94
CA GLU A 148 -26.92 9.09 19.67
C GLU A 148 -25.79 10.07 19.33
N ASN A 149 -24.54 9.68 19.60
CA ASN A 149 -23.34 10.46 19.33
C ASN A 149 -22.65 10.04 18.01
N THR A 150 -23.15 9.00 17.35
CA THR A 150 -22.65 8.57 16.05
C THR A 150 -22.96 9.59 14.96
N ILE A 151 -21.92 10.18 14.38
CA ILE A 151 -22.03 11.20 13.33
C ILE A 151 -22.30 10.59 11.95
N CYS A 152 -21.76 9.39 11.69
CA CYS A 152 -22.06 8.55 10.54
C CYS A 152 -21.54 7.12 10.75
N VAL A 153 -22.00 6.21 9.89
CA VAL A 153 -21.37 4.89 9.67
C VAL A 153 -20.64 4.94 8.32
N ALA A 154 -19.36 4.61 8.30
CA ALA A 154 -18.51 4.62 7.11
C ALA A 154 -18.34 3.20 6.57
N ALA A 155 -19.02 2.90 5.46
CA ALA A 155 -18.89 1.65 4.73
C ALA A 155 -17.86 1.77 3.61
N ILE A 156 -17.16 0.68 3.31
CA ILE A 156 -16.06 0.63 2.34
C ILE A 156 -16.49 -0.13 1.09
N LEU A 157 -16.53 0.57 -0.05
CA LEU A 157 -16.72 -0.06 -1.35
C LEU A 157 -15.37 -0.43 -1.95
N GLY A 158 -14.88 -1.60 -1.56
CA GLY A 158 -13.63 -2.18 -2.04
C GLY A 158 -12.53 -2.12 -1.00
N SER A 159 -12.61 -3.03 -0.04
CA SER A 159 -11.62 -3.21 1.02
C SER A 159 -10.22 -3.36 0.43
N THR A 160 -9.25 -2.72 1.04
CA THR A 160 -7.87 -2.87 0.59
C THR A 160 -7.29 -4.22 1.00
N LEU A 161 -7.85 -4.92 1.99
CA LEU A 161 -7.36 -6.23 2.40
C LEU A 161 -7.60 -7.28 1.32
N ASN A 162 -8.87 -7.51 0.99
CA ASN A 162 -9.28 -8.60 0.11
C ASN A 162 -10.08 -8.15 -1.12
N GLY A 163 -10.26 -6.84 -1.33
CA GLY A 163 -10.95 -6.28 -2.50
C GLY A 163 -12.47 -6.33 -2.42
N GLU A 164 -13.04 -6.86 -1.34
CA GLU A 164 -14.48 -7.10 -1.21
C GLU A 164 -15.27 -5.79 -1.01
N PHE A 165 -16.48 -5.75 -1.56
CA PHE A 165 -17.43 -4.66 -1.35
C PHE A 165 -18.25 -4.94 -0.10
N GLU A 166 -18.29 -3.99 0.83
CA GLU A 166 -19.23 -4.08 1.95
C GLU A 166 -20.68 -3.97 1.47
N ASP A 167 -21.59 -4.65 2.18
CA ASP A 167 -23.01 -4.64 1.87
C ASP A 167 -23.68 -3.34 2.35
N VAL A 168 -23.45 -2.27 1.58
CA VAL A 168 -23.98 -0.93 1.87
C VAL A 168 -25.52 -0.94 1.86
N LYS A 169 -26.15 -1.77 1.03
CA LYS A 169 -27.60 -1.90 0.96
C LYS A 169 -28.15 -2.48 2.26
N ARG A 170 -27.59 -3.60 2.74
CA ARG A 170 -27.97 -4.20 4.01
C ARG A 170 -27.76 -3.23 5.17
N LEU A 171 -26.63 -2.53 5.20
CA LEU A 171 -26.35 -1.50 6.20
C LEU A 171 -27.40 -0.37 6.17
N ASN A 172 -27.76 0.11 4.98
CA ASN A 172 -28.81 1.10 4.80
C ASN A 172 -30.15 0.61 5.37
N ASP A 173 -30.58 -0.59 5.01
CA ASP A 173 -31.88 -1.12 5.41
C ASP A 173 -31.97 -1.30 6.93
N LEU A 174 -30.92 -1.82 7.56
CA LEU A 174 -30.82 -1.94 9.02
C LEU A 174 -30.81 -0.58 9.73
N LEU A 175 -30.06 0.40 9.20
CA LEU A 175 -30.03 1.74 9.78
C LEU A 175 -31.32 2.52 9.57
N VAL A 176 -32.08 2.26 8.51
CA VAL A 176 -33.42 2.85 8.33
C VAL A 176 -34.33 2.41 9.47
N GLU A 177 -34.35 1.11 9.79
CA GLU A 177 -35.16 0.58 10.90
C GLU A 177 -34.67 1.11 12.25
N LYS A 178 -33.36 1.13 12.51
CA LYS A 178 -32.81 1.72 13.75
C LYS A 178 -33.15 3.20 13.86
N ASN A 179 -33.06 3.98 12.77
CA ASN A 179 -33.40 5.40 12.77
C ASN A 179 -34.90 5.65 13.02
N LYS A 180 -35.79 4.76 12.58
CA LYS A 180 -37.23 4.83 12.92
C LYS A 180 -37.46 4.63 14.42
N GLN A 181 -36.70 3.74 15.04
CA GLN A 181 -36.82 3.43 16.47
C GLN A 181 -36.20 4.52 17.36
N THR A 182 -35.04 5.04 16.99
CA THR A 182 -34.25 5.94 17.86
C THR A 182 -34.45 7.42 17.55
N GLY A 183 -34.84 7.75 16.32
CA GLY A 183 -34.95 9.14 15.84
C GLY A 183 -33.61 9.83 15.58
N TRP A 184 -32.46 9.16 15.69
CA TRP A 184 -31.13 9.79 15.62
C TRP A 184 -30.70 10.23 14.21
N LYS A 185 -31.38 9.75 13.16
CA LYS A 185 -31.08 10.08 11.75
C LYS A 185 -29.59 9.87 11.41
N THR A 186 -29.03 8.73 11.82
CA THR A 186 -27.62 8.37 11.57
C THR A 186 -27.42 8.14 10.06
N PRO A 187 -26.50 8.88 9.41
CA PRO A 187 -26.23 8.76 7.98
C PRO A 187 -25.14 7.73 7.66
N ILE A 188 -25.02 7.38 6.38
CA ILE A 188 -23.95 6.56 5.82
C ILE A 188 -23.02 7.44 4.98
N HIS A 189 -21.72 7.22 5.15
CA HIS A 189 -20.68 7.59 4.20
C HIS A 189 -20.20 6.35 3.47
N VAL A 190 -19.98 6.44 2.16
CA VAL A 190 -19.35 5.35 1.41
C VAL A 190 -17.95 5.76 0.98
N ASP A 191 -16.95 5.09 1.57
CA ASP A 191 -15.57 5.15 1.12
C ASP A 191 -15.41 4.27 -0.12
N ALA A 192 -15.68 4.88 -1.27
CA ALA A 192 -15.54 4.24 -2.58
C ALA A 192 -14.21 4.60 -3.24
N ALA A 193 -13.13 4.76 -2.45
CA ALA A 193 -11.84 5.22 -2.97
C ALA A 193 -11.39 4.43 -4.21
N SER A 194 -11.51 3.10 -4.19
CA SER A 194 -11.28 2.20 -5.33
C SER A 194 -12.58 1.87 -6.07
N GLY A 195 -13.58 1.31 -5.36
CA GLY A 195 -14.80 0.77 -5.97
C GLY A 195 -15.64 1.78 -6.74
N GLY A 196 -15.50 3.08 -6.45
CA GLY A 196 -16.29 4.13 -7.08
C GLY A 196 -16.06 4.27 -8.58
N PHE A 197 -14.91 3.87 -9.12
CA PHE A 197 -14.68 3.79 -10.57
C PHE A 197 -14.69 2.36 -11.11
N ILE A 198 -15.28 1.41 -10.37
CA ILE A 198 -15.38 0.00 -10.77
C ILE A 198 -16.86 -0.40 -10.82
N ALA A 199 -17.56 -0.29 -9.68
CA ALA A 199 -18.93 -0.74 -9.53
C ALA A 199 -19.88 -0.13 -10.56
N PRO A 200 -19.83 1.19 -10.87
CA PRO A 200 -20.73 1.75 -11.88
C PRO A 200 -20.61 1.12 -13.26
N PHE A 201 -19.49 0.50 -13.62
CA PHE A 201 -19.23 0.05 -15.00
C PHE A 201 -19.43 -1.46 -15.20
N ILE A 202 -19.03 -2.26 -14.20
CA ILE A 202 -19.08 -3.74 -14.28
C ILE A 202 -20.03 -4.39 -13.26
N TYR A 203 -20.62 -3.60 -12.35
CA TYR A 203 -21.68 -4.04 -11.42
C TYR A 203 -22.80 -2.98 -11.30
N PRO A 204 -23.39 -2.49 -12.42
CA PRO A 204 -24.35 -1.38 -12.39
C PRO A 204 -25.63 -1.68 -11.56
N GLU A 205 -26.00 -2.94 -11.45
CA GLU A 205 -27.12 -3.44 -10.65
C GLU A 205 -26.89 -3.35 -9.14
N LEU A 206 -25.62 -3.27 -8.69
CA LEU A 206 -25.29 -3.15 -7.28
C LEU A 206 -25.76 -1.79 -6.75
N GLU A 207 -26.67 -1.80 -5.79
CA GLU A 207 -27.09 -0.60 -5.07
C GLU A 207 -26.14 -0.31 -3.90
N TRP A 208 -25.30 0.70 -4.08
CA TRP A 208 -24.31 1.12 -3.06
C TRP A 208 -24.22 2.64 -2.90
N ASP A 209 -24.72 3.40 -3.86
CA ASP A 209 -24.52 4.84 -4.00
C ASP A 209 -25.73 5.65 -3.52
N PHE A 210 -25.95 6.86 -4.06
CA PHE A 210 -27.04 7.74 -3.63
C PHE A 210 -28.45 7.19 -3.93
N ARG A 211 -28.59 6.09 -4.66
CA ARG A 211 -29.85 5.31 -4.70
C ARG A 211 -30.32 4.92 -3.30
N LEU A 212 -29.38 4.65 -2.39
CA LEU A 212 -29.67 4.33 -0.99
C LEU A 212 -29.90 5.64 -0.19
N PRO A 213 -31.05 5.80 0.51
CA PRO A 213 -31.46 7.09 1.10
C PRO A 213 -30.56 7.59 2.23
N LEU A 214 -29.92 6.70 2.98
CA LEU A 214 -29.03 7.06 4.07
C LEU A 214 -27.61 7.41 3.61
N VAL A 215 -27.24 7.11 2.36
CA VAL A 215 -25.95 7.54 1.81
C VAL A 215 -26.00 9.05 1.58
N LYS A 216 -25.20 9.79 2.37
CA LYS A 216 -25.16 11.27 2.36
C LYS A 216 -23.91 11.85 1.74
N SER A 217 -22.82 11.10 1.71
CA SER A 217 -21.62 11.46 0.95
C SER A 217 -20.82 10.25 0.53
N ILE A 218 -20.07 10.40 -0.55
CA ILE A 218 -19.24 9.36 -1.16
C ILE A 218 -17.91 9.98 -1.53
N ASN A 219 -16.80 9.32 -1.17
CA ASN A 219 -15.48 9.67 -1.70
C ASN A 219 -15.01 8.69 -2.78
N VAL A 220 -14.19 9.17 -3.72
CA VAL A 220 -13.53 8.32 -4.72
C VAL A 220 -12.14 8.87 -5.06
N SER A 221 -11.14 8.00 -5.26
CA SER A 221 -9.82 8.42 -5.73
C SER A 221 -9.77 8.37 -7.26
N GLY A 222 -9.63 9.53 -7.91
CA GLY A 222 -9.38 9.60 -9.34
C GLY A 222 -8.05 8.94 -9.74
N HIS A 223 -7.05 9.01 -8.86
CA HIS A 223 -5.76 8.38 -9.09
C HIS A 223 -5.68 6.87 -8.77
N LYS A 224 -6.82 6.22 -8.50
CA LYS A 224 -6.91 4.75 -8.40
C LYS A 224 -7.51 4.23 -9.72
N TYR A 225 -8.75 3.75 -9.69
CA TYR A 225 -9.46 3.29 -10.89
C TYR A 225 -10.11 4.41 -11.70
N GLY A 226 -9.93 5.68 -11.29
CA GLY A 226 -10.26 6.84 -12.13
C GLY A 226 -9.23 7.12 -13.23
N LEU A 227 -8.17 6.30 -13.31
CA LEU A 227 -7.18 6.25 -14.40
C LEU A 227 -6.37 7.54 -14.59
N VAL A 228 -6.06 8.24 -13.50
CA VAL A 228 -5.19 9.42 -13.49
C VAL A 228 -3.95 9.13 -12.65
N TYR A 229 -2.84 9.84 -12.92
CA TYR A 229 -1.69 9.82 -12.02
C TYR A 229 -2.02 10.37 -10.62
N ALA A 230 -1.18 10.03 -9.63
CA ALA A 230 -1.33 10.45 -8.24
C ALA A 230 -1.54 11.97 -8.10
N GLY A 231 -2.50 12.36 -7.25
CA GLY A 231 -2.79 13.76 -6.94
C GLY A 231 -4.24 14.23 -7.14
N ILE A 232 -5.18 13.33 -7.46
CA ILE A 232 -6.62 13.67 -7.55
C ILE A 232 -7.54 12.70 -6.81
N GLY A 233 -8.48 13.25 -6.04
CA GLY A 233 -9.62 12.57 -5.44
C GLY A 233 -10.86 13.45 -5.48
N TRP A 234 -11.99 12.89 -5.08
CA TRP A 234 -13.29 13.55 -5.13
C TRP A 234 -14.11 13.18 -3.90
N VAL A 235 -14.89 14.14 -3.40
CA VAL A 235 -15.98 13.90 -2.45
C VAL A 235 -17.25 14.54 -3.01
N ILE A 236 -18.34 13.79 -2.96
CA ILE A 236 -19.66 14.23 -3.40
C ILE A 236 -20.60 14.12 -2.20
N TRP A 237 -21.45 15.14 -2.02
CA TRP A 237 -22.56 15.11 -1.07
C TRP A 237 -23.87 14.92 -1.80
N ARG A 238 -24.82 14.24 -1.16
CA ARG A 238 -26.13 13.92 -1.75
C ARG A 238 -26.92 15.19 -2.07
N SER A 239 -26.95 16.14 -1.13
CA SER A 239 -27.61 17.44 -1.30
C SER A 239 -26.83 18.56 -0.62
N LYS A 240 -27.25 19.81 -0.86
CA LYS A 240 -26.64 20.99 -0.20
C LYS A 240 -26.77 20.93 1.33
N GLU A 241 -27.85 20.33 1.84
CA GLU A 241 -28.08 20.17 3.29
C GLU A 241 -27.09 19.21 3.97
N ASP A 242 -26.38 18.38 3.20
CA ASP A 242 -25.36 17.48 3.72
C ASP A 242 -23.98 18.14 3.83
N LEU A 243 -23.84 19.39 3.36
CA LEU A 243 -22.64 20.21 3.52
C LEU A 243 -23.00 21.51 4.27
N PRO A 244 -22.74 21.60 5.59
CA PRO A 244 -23.01 22.80 6.37
C PRO A 244 -22.32 24.05 5.79
N GLU A 245 -23.09 25.11 5.56
CA GLU A 245 -22.64 26.32 4.86
C GLU A 245 -21.50 27.03 5.61
N GLU A 246 -21.48 26.96 6.95
CA GLU A 246 -20.42 27.56 7.77
C GLU A 246 -19.04 26.89 7.63
N LEU A 247 -18.96 25.75 6.94
CA LEU A 247 -17.69 25.13 6.58
C LEU A 247 -17.12 25.69 5.27
N ILE A 248 -17.92 26.41 4.48
CA ILE A 248 -17.53 26.97 3.20
C ILE A 248 -16.90 28.36 3.44
N PHE A 249 -15.66 28.52 3.01
CA PHE A 249 -14.96 29.79 3.09
C PHE A 249 -15.09 30.56 1.77
N HIS A 250 -15.40 31.84 1.89
CA HIS A 250 -15.53 32.77 0.77
C HIS A 250 -14.32 33.69 0.73
N ILE A 251 -13.51 33.57 -0.33
CA ILE A 251 -12.24 34.28 -0.50
C ILE A 251 -12.34 35.21 -1.69
N ASN A 252 -12.00 36.50 -1.52
CA ASN A 252 -12.09 37.50 -2.60
C ASN A 252 -10.75 38.18 -2.97
N TYR A 253 -9.66 37.92 -2.25
CA TYR A 253 -8.38 38.64 -2.45
C TYR A 253 -7.67 38.32 -3.77
N LEU A 254 -8.13 37.30 -4.50
CA LEU A 254 -7.64 36.92 -5.83
C LEU A 254 -8.46 37.54 -6.97
N GLY A 255 -9.41 38.43 -6.67
CA GLY A 255 -10.12 39.26 -7.65
C GLY A 255 -11.65 39.04 -7.71
N ALA A 256 -12.16 37.92 -7.21
CA ALA A 256 -13.60 37.64 -7.12
C ALA A 256 -13.88 36.66 -5.98
N ASP A 257 -15.13 36.60 -5.52
CA ASP A 257 -15.54 35.66 -4.48
C ASP A 257 -15.49 34.20 -4.98
N GLN A 258 -14.86 33.34 -4.21
CA GLN A 258 -14.69 31.92 -4.52
C GLN A 258 -15.11 31.07 -3.30
N PRO A 259 -16.14 30.23 -3.42
CA PRO A 259 -16.48 29.27 -2.37
C PRO A 259 -15.44 28.15 -2.34
N THR A 260 -14.80 27.97 -1.20
CA THR A 260 -13.73 26.99 -1.01
C THR A 260 -14.04 26.10 0.19
N PHE A 261 -13.92 24.78 -0.02
CA PHE A 261 -14.01 23.79 1.04
C PHE A 261 -12.98 22.70 0.81
N THR A 262 -11.73 23.01 1.13
CA THR A 262 -10.58 22.11 1.01
C THR A 262 -9.62 22.32 2.18
N LEU A 263 -8.83 21.31 2.53
CA LEU A 263 -7.77 21.45 3.53
C LEU A 263 -6.51 22.06 2.91
N ASN A 264 -6.33 21.84 1.61
CA ASN A 264 -5.26 22.46 0.81
C ASN A 264 -5.73 23.79 0.22
N PHE A 265 -4.76 24.69 -0.03
CA PHE A 265 -4.98 25.94 -0.77
C PHE A 265 -4.38 25.84 -2.18
N SER A 266 -3.11 26.23 -2.36
CA SER A 266 -2.41 26.11 -3.64
C SER A 266 -2.08 24.66 -3.98
N LYS A 267 -2.47 24.21 -5.18
CA LYS A 267 -2.19 22.87 -5.71
C LYS A 267 -2.11 22.88 -7.24
N GLY A 268 -1.46 21.85 -7.80
CA GLY A 268 -1.45 21.65 -9.26
C GLY A 268 -2.85 21.32 -9.80
N SER A 269 -3.19 21.86 -10.96
CA SER A 269 -4.47 21.61 -11.65
C SER A 269 -4.37 20.55 -12.75
N SER A 270 -3.16 20.04 -13.05
CA SER A 270 -2.92 19.08 -14.13
C SER A 270 -3.72 17.79 -13.94
N GLN A 271 -3.81 17.25 -12.72
CA GLN A 271 -4.61 16.05 -12.46
C GLN A 271 -6.13 16.28 -12.57
N VAL A 272 -6.61 17.50 -12.31
CA VAL A 272 -8.03 17.85 -12.52
C VAL A 272 -8.33 17.83 -14.02
N ILE A 273 -7.47 18.44 -14.83
CA ILE A 273 -7.57 18.45 -16.30
C ILE A 273 -7.47 17.01 -16.85
N ALA A 274 -6.51 16.23 -16.35
CA ALA A 274 -6.34 14.83 -16.76
C ALA A 274 -7.56 13.97 -16.39
N GLN A 275 -8.18 14.18 -15.23
CA GLN A 275 -9.41 13.47 -14.89
C GLN A 275 -10.54 13.81 -15.85
N TYR A 276 -10.70 15.10 -16.19
CA TYR A 276 -11.70 15.51 -17.16
C TYR A 276 -11.45 14.88 -18.53
N TYR A 277 -10.19 14.88 -18.99
CA TYR A 277 -9.78 14.17 -20.21
C TYR A 277 -10.19 12.70 -20.19
N GLN A 278 -9.85 11.96 -19.13
CA GLN A 278 -10.20 10.54 -19.03
C GLN A 278 -11.71 10.32 -19.06
N LEU A 279 -12.49 11.15 -18.36
CA LEU A 279 -13.95 11.05 -18.34
C LEU A 279 -14.58 11.25 -19.72
N VAL A 280 -14.14 12.26 -20.48
CA VAL A 280 -14.71 12.55 -21.82
C VAL A 280 -14.15 11.65 -22.91
N ARG A 281 -12.88 11.24 -22.81
CA ARG A 281 -12.19 10.42 -23.81
C ARG A 281 -12.58 8.95 -23.74
N LEU A 282 -12.76 8.41 -22.54
CA LEU A 282 -13.19 7.02 -22.36
C LEU A 282 -14.71 6.90 -22.41
N GLY A 283 -15.42 7.86 -21.80
CA GLY A 283 -16.86 7.72 -21.58
C GLY A 283 -17.19 6.45 -20.80
N TYR A 284 -18.47 6.09 -20.75
CA TYR A 284 -18.88 4.90 -20.00
C TYR A 284 -18.28 3.60 -20.58
N GLU A 285 -18.29 3.48 -21.92
CA GLU A 285 -17.78 2.30 -22.63
C GLU A 285 -16.29 2.06 -22.38
N GLY A 286 -15.45 3.10 -22.49
CA GLY A 286 -14.01 2.95 -22.28
C GLY A 286 -13.66 2.55 -20.85
N TYR A 287 -14.35 3.11 -19.85
CA TYR A 287 -14.18 2.67 -18.46
C TYR A 287 -14.62 1.20 -18.28
N ARG A 288 -15.77 0.80 -18.84
CA ARG A 288 -16.21 -0.60 -18.79
C ARG A 288 -15.16 -1.55 -19.36
N ASN A 289 -14.66 -1.27 -20.57
CA ASN A 289 -13.64 -2.10 -21.23
C ASN A 289 -12.36 -2.23 -20.38
N VAL A 290 -11.90 -1.14 -19.76
CA VAL A 290 -10.73 -1.17 -18.86
C VAL A 290 -10.99 -2.02 -17.62
N MET A 291 -12.15 -1.88 -16.99
CA MET A 291 -12.50 -2.64 -15.78
C MET A 291 -12.70 -4.12 -16.07
N GLU A 292 -13.32 -4.48 -17.22
CA GLU A 292 -13.45 -5.86 -17.69
C GLU A 292 -12.07 -6.49 -17.94
N ASN A 293 -11.16 -5.79 -18.63
CA ASN A 293 -9.79 -6.26 -18.82
C ASN A 293 -9.05 -6.51 -17.49
N CYS A 294 -9.23 -5.62 -16.51
CA CYS A 294 -8.65 -5.81 -15.17
C CYS A 294 -9.24 -7.04 -14.47
N ARG A 295 -10.56 -7.24 -14.56
CA ARG A 295 -11.26 -8.41 -14.01
C ARG A 295 -10.78 -9.71 -14.66
N ASP A 296 -10.63 -9.72 -15.97
CA ASP A 296 -10.17 -10.92 -16.70
C ASP A 296 -8.73 -11.29 -16.34
N ASN A 297 -7.84 -10.31 -16.17
CA ASN A 297 -6.47 -10.57 -15.73
C ASN A 297 -6.40 -10.99 -14.25
N MET A 298 -7.32 -10.51 -13.40
CA MET A 298 -7.49 -11.01 -12.03
C MET A 298 -7.88 -12.50 -12.04
N ILE A 299 -8.82 -12.91 -12.91
CA ILE A 299 -9.24 -14.31 -13.04
C ILE A 299 -8.07 -15.21 -13.46
N VAL A 300 -7.30 -14.79 -14.48
CA VAL A 300 -6.11 -15.57 -14.91
C VAL A 300 -5.10 -15.75 -13.79
N LEU A 301 -4.82 -14.68 -13.03
CA LEU A 301 -3.91 -14.77 -11.88
C LEU A 301 -4.48 -15.70 -10.80
N LYS A 302 -5.77 -15.55 -10.46
CA LYS A 302 -6.45 -16.40 -9.47
C LYS A 302 -6.33 -17.88 -9.86
N GLU A 303 -6.75 -18.23 -11.08
CA GLU A 303 -6.70 -19.62 -11.56
C GLU A 303 -5.27 -20.18 -11.61
N GLY A 304 -4.30 -19.35 -12.00
CA GLY A 304 -2.89 -19.74 -11.98
C GLY A 304 -2.40 -20.09 -10.57
N LEU A 305 -2.77 -19.28 -9.57
CA LEU A 305 -2.44 -19.52 -8.17
C LEU A 305 -3.17 -20.75 -7.62
N GLU A 306 -4.44 -20.95 -7.94
CA GLU A 306 -5.23 -22.12 -7.53
C GLU A 306 -4.64 -23.42 -8.09
N LYS A 307 -4.19 -23.41 -9.36
CA LYS A 307 -3.56 -24.57 -10.02
C LYS A 307 -2.28 -25.03 -9.33
N THR A 308 -1.57 -24.16 -8.61
CA THR A 308 -0.40 -24.57 -7.82
C THR A 308 -0.77 -25.50 -6.67
N GLY A 309 -2.02 -25.45 -6.20
CA GLY A 309 -2.49 -26.17 -5.02
C GLY A 309 -1.93 -25.66 -3.68
N ARG A 310 -1.08 -24.62 -3.68
CA ARG A 310 -0.33 -24.15 -2.50
C ARG A 310 -1.03 -23.04 -1.70
N PHE A 311 -2.03 -22.38 -2.28
CA PHE A 311 -2.65 -21.20 -1.70
C PHE A 311 -4.16 -21.36 -1.50
N ASP A 312 -4.68 -20.66 -0.49
CA ASP A 312 -6.11 -20.37 -0.34
C ASP A 312 -6.37 -18.93 -0.79
N ILE A 313 -7.38 -18.75 -1.66
CA ILE A 313 -7.79 -17.43 -2.16
C ILE A 313 -8.74 -16.79 -1.14
N VAL A 314 -8.30 -15.67 -0.57
CA VAL A 314 -9.00 -14.90 0.46
C VAL A 314 -9.92 -13.82 -0.14
N SER A 315 -9.57 -13.30 -1.31
CA SER A 315 -10.39 -12.35 -2.07
C SER A 315 -11.61 -13.01 -2.70
N LYS A 316 -12.70 -12.25 -2.83
CA LYS A 316 -13.92 -12.69 -3.53
C LYS A 316 -13.77 -12.53 -5.04
N GLU A 317 -14.65 -13.19 -5.80
CA GLU A 317 -14.69 -13.07 -7.27
C GLU A 317 -15.19 -11.70 -7.75
N ASN A 318 -16.15 -11.13 -7.00
CA ASN A 318 -16.71 -9.82 -7.29
C ASN A 318 -16.13 -8.79 -6.31
N GLY A 319 -15.78 -7.62 -6.83
CA GLY A 319 -15.15 -6.56 -6.05
C GLY A 319 -14.11 -5.79 -6.86
N VAL A 320 -13.09 -5.30 -6.16
CA VAL A 320 -11.91 -4.68 -6.76
C VAL A 320 -11.09 -5.74 -7.50
N PRO A 321 -10.59 -5.48 -8.74
CA PRO A 321 -9.68 -6.36 -9.46
C PRO A 321 -8.35 -6.56 -8.71
N LEU A 322 -8.33 -7.52 -7.78
CA LEU A 322 -7.16 -7.90 -7.01
C LEU A 322 -7.27 -9.34 -6.55
N VAL A 323 -6.14 -9.97 -6.26
CA VAL A 323 -6.09 -11.32 -5.68
C VAL A 323 -5.37 -11.24 -4.35
N ALA A 324 -6.07 -11.59 -3.28
CA ALA A 324 -5.50 -11.76 -1.95
C ALA A 324 -5.46 -13.26 -1.62
N PHE A 325 -4.32 -13.77 -1.19
CA PHE A 325 -4.12 -15.21 -1.01
C PHE A 325 -3.13 -15.50 0.12
N THR A 326 -3.34 -16.63 0.80
CA THR A 326 -2.51 -17.12 1.92
C THR A 326 -1.98 -18.52 1.60
N LEU A 327 -0.84 -18.89 2.17
CA LEU A 327 -0.32 -20.25 2.06
C LEU A 327 -1.21 -21.24 2.81
N LYS A 328 -1.38 -22.44 2.29
CA LYS A 328 -2.05 -23.55 3.00
C LYS A 328 -1.16 -24.18 4.07
N ASP A 329 0.15 -24.15 3.86
CA ASP A 329 1.15 -24.76 4.73
C ASP A 329 2.28 -23.76 4.99
N HIS A 330 2.44 -23.41 6.28
CA HIS A 330 3.44 -22.47 6.79
C HIS A 330 4.63 -23.16 7.48
N THR A 331 4.80 -24.47 7.30
CA THR A 331 5.86 -25.23 8.00
C THR A 331 7.28 -24.89 7.54
N HIS A 332 7.48 -24.62 6.25
CA HIS A 332 8.79 -24.42 5.64
C HIS A 332 9.16 -22.96 5.39
N PHE A 333 8.17 -22.14 5.02
CA PHE A 333 8.32 -20.73 4.70
C PHE A 333 6.98 -20.00 4.85
N ASP A 334 7.02 -18.67 4.85
CA ASP A 334 5.86 -17.79 4.96
C ASP A 334 5.68 -16.89 3.72
N GLU A 335 4.58 -16.13 3.71
CA GLU A 335 4.24 -15.16 2.69
C GLU A 335 5.29 -14.05 2.54
N PHE A 336 5.97 -13.66 3.63
CA PHE A 336 7.00 -12.62 3.60
C PHE A 336 8.22 -13.09 2.79
N GLN A 337 8.62 -14.36 2.93
CA GLN A 337 9.69 -14.94 2.13
C GLN A 337 9.33 -14.99 0.63
N ILE A 338 8.10 -15.35 0.28
CA ILE A 338 7.63 -15.30 -1.12
C ILE A 338 7.73 -13.86 -1.65
N SER A 339 7.21 -12.88 -0.90
CA SER A 339 7.30 -11.45 -1.24
C SER A 339 8.74 -11.02 -1.51
N ASP A 340 9.68 -11.40 -0.64
CA ASP A 340 11.09 -11.03 -0.78
C ASP A 340 11.77 -11.68 -2.01
N LEU A 341 11.45 -12.94 -2.31
CA LEU A 341 12.02 -13.63 -3.47
C LEU A 341 11.45 -13.10 -4.79
N LEU A 342 10.17 -12.74 -4.84
CA LEU A 342 9.54 -12.12 -6.00
C LEU A 342 10.23 -10.78 -6.38
N ARG A 343 10.84 -10.07 -5.42
CA ARG A 343 11.62 -8.85 -5.71
C ARG A 343 12.82 -9.09 -6.63
N ARG A 344 13.38 -10.30 -6.68
CA ARG A 344 14.49 -10.65 -7.58
C ARG A 344 14.09 -10.59 -9.05
N PHE A 345 12.81 -10.80 -9.34
CA PHE A 345 12.21 -10.67 -10.67
C PHE A 345 11.68 -9.25 -10.95
N GLY A 346 11.80 -8.33 -9.98
CA GLY A 346 11.30 -6.96 -10.06
C GLY A 346 9.87 -6.78 -9.55
N TRP A 347 9.20 -7.86 -9.12
CA TRP A 347 7.83 -7.78 -8.61
C TRP A 347 7.78 -7.18 -7.20
N ILE A 348 6.76 -6.37 -6.95
CA ILE A 348 6.46 -5.84 -5.61
C ILE A 348 5.09 -6.38 -5.20
N VAL A 349 5.10 -7.54 -4.56
CA VAL A 349 3.89 -8.16 -3.99
C VAL A 349 3.97 -8.06 -2.47
N PRO A 350 3.18 -7.18 -1.83
CA PRO A 350 3.21 -7.04 -0.38
C PRO A 350 2.65 -8.28 0.32
N ALA A 351 3.30 -8.66 1.43
CA ALA A 351 2.77 -9.55 2.46
C ALA A 351 2.41 -8.73 3.72
N TYR A 352 1.29 -9.05 4.37
CA TYR A 352 0.87 -8.40 5.61
C TYR A 352 -0.12 -9.28 6.40
N THR A 353 -0.22 -9.02 7.70
CA THR A 353 -1.18 -9.67 8.61
C THR A 353 -2.52 -8.94 8.60
N MET A 354 -3.62 -9.67 8.78
CA MET A 354 -4.97 -9.11 8.88
C MET A 354 -5.20 -8.32 10.19
N PRO A 355 -6.28 -7.52 10.28
CA PRO A 355 -6.70 -6.79 11.47
C PRO A 355 -6.94 -7.60 12.76
N PRO A 356 -7.24 -6.94 13.90
CA PRO A 356 -7.58 -7.61 15.15
C PRO A 356 -8.65 -8.68 14.97
N ASP A 357 -8.48 -9.78 15.71
CA ASP A 357 -9.27 -11.01 15.65
C ASP A 357 -9.07 -11.84 14.37
N ALA A 358 -8.14 -11.43 13.50
CA ALA A 358 -7.66 -12.21 12.35
C ALA A 358 -6.12 -12.14 12.17
N GLN A 359 -5.34 -11.64 13.15
CA GLN A 359 -3.89 -11.40 12.95
C GLN A 359 -3.06 -12.65 12.64
N HIS A 360 -3.59 -13.84 12.93
CA HIS A 360 -2.99 -15.12 12.55
C HIS A 360 -3.01 -15.35 11.03
N VAL A 361 -3.86 -14.65 10.28
CA VAL A 361 -3.94 -14.73 8.83
C VAL A 361 -2.95 -13.76 8.20
N THR A 362 -1.97 -14.31 7.48
CA THR A 362 -1.02 -13.53 6.66
C THR A 362 -1.38 -13.69 5.19
N VAL A 363 -1.43 -12.59 4.43
CA VAL A 363 -1.80 -12.61 3.02
C VAL A 363 -0.77 -11.92 2.14
N LEU A 364 -0.62 -12.44 0.93
CA LEU A 364 -0.08 -11.72 -0.23
C LEU A 364 -1.22 -11.04 -0.97
N ARG A 365 -0.97 -9.86 -1.54
CA ARG A 365 -1.97 -9.14 -2.34
C ARG A 365 -1.40 -8.63 -3.65
N VAL A 366 -2.05 -8.96 -4.76
CA VAL A 366 -1.73 -8.42 -6.09
C VAL A 366 -2.92 -7.60 -6.59
N VAL A 367 -2.70 -6.30 -6.85
CA VAL A 367 -3.72 -5.40 -7.39
C VAL A 367 -3.55 -5.30 -8.89
N ILE A 368 -4.62 -5.56 -9.64
CA ILE A 368 -4.66 -5.49 -11.10
C ILE A 368 -5.15 -4.11 -11.52
N ARG A 369 -4.30 -3.39 -12.24
CA ARG A 369 -4.57 -2.04 -12.76
C ARG A 369 -4.64 -2.07 -14.27
N GLU A 370 -5.04 -0.94 -14.86
CA GLU A 370 -5.13 -0.73 -16.32
C GLU A 370 -3.83 -1.14 -17.06
N ASP A 371 -2.66 -0.87 -16.47
CA ASP A 371 -1.35 -1.15 -17.05
C ASP A 371 -0.86 -2.61 -16.86
N PHE A 372 -1.66 -3.47 -16.24
CA PHE A 372 -1.32 -4.87 -16.00
C PHE A 372 -1.93 -5.78 -17.07
N SER A 373 -1.17 -6.03 -18.14
CA SER A 373 -1.59 -6.85 -19.28
C SER A 373 -1.63 -8.35 -18.97
N ARG A 374 -2.28 -9.12 -19.85
CA ARG A 374 -2.33 -10.59 -19.77
C ARG A 374 -0.94 -11.21 -19.69
N THR A 375 0.01 -10.72 -20.48
CA THR A 375 1.39 -11.18 -20.49
C THR A 375 2.07 -11.00 -19.13
N LEU A 376 1.77 -9.90 -18.41
CA LEU A 376 2.29 -9.69 -17.06
C LEU A 376 1.62 -10.62 -16.05
N ALA A 377 0.32 -10.90 -16.20
CA ALA A 377 -0.40 -11.85 -15.35
C ALA A 377 0.20 -13.27 -15.45
N GLU A 378 0.36 -13.78 -16.66
CA GLU A 378 0.93 -15.12 -16.91
C GLU A 378 2.39 -15.20 -16.44
N ARG A 379 3.18 -14.15 -16.67
CA ARG A 379 4.57 -14.08 -16.20
C ARG A 379 4.65 -14.07 -14.68
N LEU A 380 3.74 -13.37 -13.99
CA LEU A 380 3.70 -13.36 -12.53
C LEU A 380 3.41 -14.76 -11.98
N VAL A 381 2.46 -15.49 -12.56
CA VAL A 381 2.19 -16.90 -12.17
C VAL A 381 3.43 -17.76 -12.34
N ALA A 382 4.09 -17.69 -13.50
CA ALA A 382 5.30 -18.47 -13.76
C ALA A 382 6.47 -18.11 -12.80
N ASP A 383 6.61 -16.84 -12.44
CA ASP A 383 7.64 -16.42 -11.49
C ASP A 383 7.29 -16.82 -10.04
N VAL A 384 6.01 -16.87 -9.66
CA VAL A 384 5.54 -17.44 -8.39
C VAL A 384 5.88 -18.93 -8.30
N GLU A 385 5.62 -19.71 -9.36
CA GLU A 385 5.97 -21.13 -9.40
C GLU A 385 7.48 -21.37 -9.23
N LYS A 386 8.33 -20.58 -9.89
CA LYS A 386 9.79 -20.65 -9.72
C LYS A 386 10.21 -20.35 -8.28
N VAL A 387 9.61 -19.32 -7.67
CA VAL A 387 9.88 -18.95 -6.27
C VAL A 387 9.48 -20.08 -5.32
N LEU A 388 8.32 -20.71 -5.54
CA LEU A 388 7.88 -21.86 -4.75
C LEU A 388 8.85 -23.04 -4.88
N HIS A 389 9.27 -23.36 -6.11
CA HIS A 389 10.24 -24.44 -6.34
C HIS A 389 11.62 -24.13 -5.69
N GLU A 390 12.07 -22.88 -5.68
CA GLU A 390 13.28 -22.48 -4.96
C GLU A 390 13.11 -22.68 -3.46
N LEU A 391 11.99 -22.22 -2.89
CA LEU A 391 11.71 -22.34 -1.47
C LEU A 391 11.60 -23.81 -1.01
N ASP A 392 10.99 -24.67 -1.81
CA ASP A 392 10.88 -26.11 -1.53
C ASP A 392 12.26 -26.80 -1.51
N SER A 393 13.25 -26.27 -2.23
CA SER A 393 14.63 -26.79 -2.25
C SER A 393 15.49 -26.32 -1.07
N LEU A 394 15.03 -25.32 -0.32
CA LEU A 394 15.73 -24.79 0.83
C LEU A 394 15.36 -25.59 2.10
N PRO A 395 16.32 -25.88 2.99
CA PRO A 395 16.01 -26.54 4.25
C PRO A 395 15.04 -25.67 5.06
N ALA A 396 14.03 -26.32 5.67
CA ALA A 396 13.08 -25.65 6.57
C ALA A 396 13.86 -24.79 7.56
N ARG A 397 13.63 -23.47 7.54
CA ARG A 397 14.19 -22.65 8.60
C ARG A 397 13.51 -23.09 9.88
N VAL A 398 14.28 -23.31 10.94
CA VAL A 398 13.73 -23.38 12.30
C VAL A 398 13.03 -22.04 12.53
N ILE A 399 11.71 -22.02 12.33
CA ILE A 399 10.86 -20.91 12.75
C ILE A 399 11.09 -20.84 14.25
N SER A 400 11.80 -19.81 14.69
CA SER A 400 12.05 -19.57 16.12
C SER A 400 10.74 -19.15 16.76
N SER A 401 9.83 -20.09 16.97
CA SER A 401 8.83 -19.99 18.02
C SER A 401 9.61 -19.95 19.34
N THR A 402 9.77 -18.76 19.89
CA THR A 402 10.33 -18.58 21.24
C THR A 402 9.27 -19.06 22.25
N SER A 403 9.08 -20.37 22.34
CA SER A 403 8.29 -21.05 23.36
C SER A 403 8.75 -22.50 23.44
N VAL A 404 9.90 -22.71 24.09
CA VAL A 404 10.34 -24.07 24.44
C VAL A 404 9.85 -24.35 25.86
N THR A 405 8.88 -25.24 25.98
CA THR A 405 8.53 -25.90 27.24
C THR A 405 9.51 -27.06 27.45
N VAL A 406 10.33 -27.00 28.50
CA VAL A 406 11.15 -28.15 28.92
C VAL A 406 10.56 -28.70 30.22
N ASN A 407 10.11 -29.96 30.18
CA ASN A 407 9.76 -30.73 31.36
C ASN A 407 11.03 -31.28 32.01
N THR A 408 11.32 -30.84 33.23
CA THR A 408 12.07 -31.63 34.22
C THR A 408 11.51 -31.33 35.61
N GLU A 409 10.90 -32.34 36.22
CA GLU A 409 10.51 -32.33 37.62
C GLU A 409 11.76 -32.40 38.51
N GLN A 410 11.91 -31.44 39.41
CA GLN A 410 12.33 -31.66 40.81
C GLN A 410 12.16 -30.37 41.62
N ASN A 411 11.33 -30.47 42.68
CA ASN A 411 11.14 -29.50 43.77
C ASN A 411 10.66 -28.07 43.43
N GLY A 412 9.40 -27.97 43.00
CA GLY A 412 8.41 -27.07 43.65
C GLY A 412 8.61 -25.54 43.62
N LYS A 413 9.55 -24.98 42.86
CA LYS A 413 9.63 -23.54 42.55
C LYS A 413 10.08 -23.32 41.10
N VAL A 414 9.19 -22.79 40.26
CA VAL A 414 9.53 -22.37 38.89
C VAL A 414 10.35 -21.08 38.96
N VAL A 415 11.67 -21.19 38.73
CA VAL A 415 12.56 -20.05 38.53
C VAL A 415 12.83 -19.94 37.03
N VAL A 416 12.32 -18.90 36.39
CA VAL A 416 12.60 -18.59 34.98
C VAL A 416 14.01 -18.03 34.88
N ALA A 417 15.00 -18.86 34.58
CA ALA A 417 16.33 -18.40 34.24
C ALA A 417 16.33 -17.89 32.78
N LYS A 418 16.37 -16.56 32.60
CA LYS A 418 16.68 -15.96 31.30
C LYS A 418 18.12 -16.30 30.93
N LYS A 419 18.33 -17.02 29.82
CA LYS A 419 19.67 -17.14 29.20
C LYS A 419 20.21 -15.73 28.96
N SER A 420 21.48 -15.51 29.29
CA SER A 420 22.12 -14.23 29.04
C SER A 420 22.24 -14.00 27.52
N ALA A 421 22.26 -12.73 27.08
CA ALA A 421 22.46 -12.40 25.67
C ALA A 421 23.74 -13.04 25.10
N LEU A 422 24.75 -13.25 25.94
CA LEU A 422 26.01 -13.88 25.59
C LEU A 422 25.86 -15.40 25.30
N GLU A 423 25.02 -16.10 26.04
CA GLU A 423 24.74 -17.53 25.82
C GLU A 423 23.95 -17.74 24.54
N THR A 424 22.93 -16.91 24.31
CA THR A 424 22.15 -16.92 23.05
C THR A 424 23.06 -16.62 21.85
N GLN A 425 23.94 -15.63 21.96
CA GLN A 425 24.89 -15.28 20.92
C GLN A 425 25.91 -16.41 20.64
N ARG A 426 26.37 -17.12 21.69
CA ARG A 426 27.28 -18.26 21.55
C ARG A 426 26.62 -19.44 20.86
N GLU A 427 25.38 -19.77 21.19
CA GLU A 427 24.60 -20.83 20.51
C GLU A 427 24.40 -20.50 19.03
N ILE A 428 23.95 -19.27 18.72
CA ILE A 428 23.78 -18.82 17.34
C ILE A 428 25.12 -18.89 16.58
N THR A 429 26.21 -18.44 17.20
CA THR A 429 27.53 -18.47 16.58
C THR A 429 28.03 -19.91 16.35
N ALA A 430 27.76 -20.84 17.27
CA ALA A 430 28.12 -22.25 17.12
C ALA A 430 27.35 -22.92 15.97
N ILE A 431 26.05 -22.64 15.86
CA ILE A 431 25.21 -23.12 14.76
C ILE A 431 25.71 -22.57 13.42
N TRP A 432 25.98 -21.26 13.35
CA TRP A 432 26.53 -20.63 12.14
C TRP A 432 27.90 -21.18 11.76
N LYS A 433 28.80 -21.41 12.73
CA LYS A 433 30.10 -22.05 12.47
C LYS A 433 29.93 -23.45 11.90
N LYS A 434 29.00 -24.24 12.44
CA LYS A 434 28.72 -25.60 11.93
C LYS A 434 28.20 -25.56 10.50
N LEU A 435 27.24 -24.69 10.21
CA LEU A 435 26.68 -24.49 8.86
C LEU A 435 27.74 -24.05 7.84
N VAL A 436 28.62 -23.10 8.21
CA VAL A 436 29.70 -22.64 7.34
C VAL A 436 30.71 -23.76 7.07
N LEU A 437 31.06 -24.56 8.08
CA LEU A 437 31.96 -25.70 7.93
C LEU A 437 31.37 -26.80 7.03
N GLU A 438 30.07 -27.10 7.18
CA GLU A 438 29.36 -28.05 6.32
C GLU A 438 29.28 -27.57 4.87
N ARG A 439 29.02 -26.28 4.65
CA ARG A 439 29.01 -25.67 3.32
C ARG A 439 30.40 -25.67 2.66
N LYS A 440 31.47 -25.45 3.44
CA LYS A 440 32.85 -25.51 2.95
C LYS A 440 33.22 -26.93 2.53
N LYS A 441 32.85 -27.95 3.32
CA LYS A 441 33.00 -29.37 2.96
C LYS A 441 32.26 -29.74 1.68
N LEU A 442 31.06 -29.19 1.46
CA LEU A 442 30.29 -29.42 0.23
C LEU A 442 30.99 -28.83 -1.00
N ASN A 443 31.48 -27.59 -0.89
CA ASN A 443 32.21 -26.90 -1.97
C ASN A 443 33.55 -27.57 -2.30
N ASP A 444 34.30 -28.05 -1.30
CA ASP A 444 35.56 -28.76 -1.51
C ASP A 444 35.32 -30.11 -2.23
N LYS A 445 34.21 -30.79 -1.93
CA LYS A 445 33.80 -32.04 -2.60
C LYS A 445 33.37 -31.81 -4.05
N MET A 446 32.71 -30.68 -4.34
CA MET A 446 32.34 -30.27 -5.70
C MET A 446 33.57 -29.84 -6.53
N MET A 447 34.55 -29.15 -5.92
CA MET A 447 35.85 -28.84 -6.51
C MET A 447 36.62 -30.10 -6.90
N LEU A 448 36.72 -31.09 -6.00
CA LEU A 448 37.39 -32.37 -6.29
C LEU A 448 36.71 -33.13 -7.44
N ASN A 449 35.38 -33.11 -7.51
CA ASN A 449 34.65 -33.73 -8.61
C ASN A 449 34.85 -32.99 -9.94
N ARG A 450 34.93 -31.65 -9.94
CA ARG A 450 35.27 -30.88 -11.14
C ARG A 450 36.71 -31.12 -11.62
N ILE A 451 37.66 -31.23 -10.69
CA ILE A 451 39.05 -31.57 -11.03
C ILE A 451 39.12 -32.96 -11.67
N LYS A 452 38.43 -33.97 -11.11
CA LYS A 452 38.36 -35.33 -11.69
C LYS A 452 37.69 -35.38 -13.07
N ILE A 453 36.69 -34.55 -13.34
CA ILE A 453 36.06 -34.44 -14.66
C ILE A 453 37.03 -33.78 -15.66
N LEU A 454 37.74 -32.72 -15.25
CA LEU A 454 38.72 -32.03 -16.11
C LEU A 454 39.95 -32.90 -16.42
N THR A 455 40.40 -33.76 -15.49
CA THR A 455 41.53 -34.69 -15.76
C THR A 455 41.17 -35.81 -16.72
N ARG A 456 39.87 -36.14 -16.87
CA ARG A 456 39.38 -37.18 -17.78
C ARG A 456 39.07 -36.67 -19.20
N VAL A 457 38.91 -35.35 -19.35
CA VAL A 457 38.68 -34.69 -20.65
C VAL A 457 40.00 -34.33 -21.34
N TYR A 458 41.13 -34.29 -20.62
CA TYR A 458 42.45 -33.94 -21.16
C TYR A 458 43.34 -35.12 -21.57
N SER A 459 42.86 -36.37 -21.49
CA SER A 459 43.65 -37.56 -21.88
C SER A 459 43.31 -38.13 -23.27
N ASP A 460 42.25 -37.67 -23.93
CA ASP A 460 41.65 -38.41 -25.06
C ASP A 460 41.80 -37.74 -26.43
N ASP A 461 42.52 -36.61 -26.57
CA ASP A 461 42.77 -35.98 -27.88
C ASP A 461 44.24 -35.59 -28.07
N VAL A 462 45.06 -36.55 -28.50
CA VAL A 462 46.36 -36.28 -29.15
C VAL A 462 46.50 -37.20 -30.36
N ASN A 463 46.42 -36.62 -31.57
CA ASN A 463 47.03 -37.15 -32.80
C ASN A 463 46.96 -36.11 -33.94
N TYR A 464 48.01 -35.31 -34.15
CA TYR A 464 48.89 -35.34 -35.35
C TYR A 464 49.95 -34.22 -35.38
N THR A 465 50.96 -34.45 -36.22
CA THR A 465 52.35 -33.96 -36.30
C THR A 465 52.63 -32.54 -36.85
N ILE A 466 53.60 -31.90 -36.19
CA ILE A 466 54.88 -31.26 -36.66
C ILE A 466 54.88 -30.27 -37.84
N GLY A 467 55.27 -29.04 -37.53
CA GLY A 467 55.95 -28.07 -38.41
C GLY A 467 56.41 -26.83 -37.64
N SER A 468 57.71 -26.71 -37.34
CA SER A 468 58.40 -25.54 -36.74
C SER A 468 59.42 -24.98 -37.76
N PRO A 469 60.19 -23.89 -37.51
CA PRO A 469 60.27 -22.98 -36.34
C PRO A 469 60.21 -21.47 -36.76
N ASP A 470 60.16 -20.40 -35.95
CA ASP A 470 60.89 -19.98 -34.74
C ASP A 470 60.20 -18.77 -34.03
N PRO A 471 60.60 -18.34 -32.80
CA PRO A 471 59.79 -17.62 -31.79
C PRO A 471 60.21 -16.13 -31.57
N PRO A 472 59.62 -15.33 -30.62
CA PRO A 472 60.00 -15.38 -29.20
C PRO A 472 58.97 -14.95 -28.12
N SER A 473 59.11 -15.59 -26.94
CA SER A 473 59.01 -15.10 -25.55
C SER A 473 57.81 -14.26 -25.04
N LEU A 474 57.03 -14.83 -24.12
CA LEU A 474 56.38 -14.07 -23.03
C LEU A 474 56.58 -14.78 -21.68
N LYS A 475 57.24 -14.11 -20.74
CA LYS A 475 57.44 -14.53 -19.34
C LYS A 475 56.18 -14.23 -18.53
N TRP A 476 55.75 -15.17 -17.69
CA TRP A 476 54.76 -14.95 -16.63
C TRP A 476 55.47 -14.62 -15.31
N PRO A 477 55.09 -13.59 -14.55
CA PRO A 477 55.56 -13.41 -13.19
C PRO A 477 54.69 -14.15 -12.17
N GLU A 478 55.38 -14.56 -11.10
CA GLU A 478 55.02 -15.46 -10.01
C GLU A 478 53.94 -14.90 -9.06
N GLN A 479 53.23 -15.83 -8.39
CA GLN A 479 52.37 -15.54 -7.24
C GLN A 479 53.18 -15.21 -5.98
N PRO A 480 52.71 -14.33 -5.08
CA PRO A 480 53.18 -14.30 -3.71
C PRO A 480 52.22 -15.05 -2.76
N VAL A 481 52.85 -15.88 -1.94
CA VAL A 481 52.35 -16.66 -0.81
C VAL A 481 51.82 -15.74 0.31
N LEU A 482 50.64 -16.07 0.84
CA LEU A 482 50.04 -15.45 2.03
C LEU A 482 50.73 -15.97 3.30
N ASN A 483 51.41 -15.08 4.04
CA ASN A 483 51.82 -15.33 5.42
C ASN A 483 50.80 -14.72 6.40
N SER A 484 50.52 -15.50 7.44
CA SER A 484 49.63 -15.26 8.56
C SER A 484 50.24 -14.34 9.63
N GLU A 485 49.44 -13.42 10.16
CA GLU A 485 49.19 -13.13 11.59
C GLU A 485 49.02 -11.62 11.93
N ARG A 486 47.88 -11.33 12.58
CA ARG A 486 47.54 -10.24 13.53
C ARG A 486 47.59 -8.77 13.06
N ALA A 487 46.40 -8.18 12.90
CA ALA A 487 46.00 -6.96 13.63
C ALA A 487 44.47 -6.85 13.70
N VAL A 488 44.00 -6.36 14.84
CA VAL A 488 42.61 -6.26 15.29
C VAL A 488 42.15 -4.79 15.19
N LEU A 489 40.85 -4.60 14.93
CA LEU A 489 40.01 -3.40 15.13
C LEU A 489 39.97 -2.27 14.07
N ASP A 490 38.71 -1.85 13.88
CA ASP A 490 38.18 -0.55 13.45
C ASP A 490 38.01 -0.17 11.95
N SER A 491 36.73 -0.26 11.56
CA SER A 491 35.88 0.76 10.92
C SER A 491 36.31 1.46 9.61
N ASN A 492 35.36 1.45 8.66
CA ASN A 492 35.23 2.36 7.52
C ASN A 492 36.32 2.31 6.43
N VAL A 493 36.13 1.46 5.41
CA VAL A 493 36.62 1.79 4.06
C VAL A 493 35.58 1.42 3.00
N MET A 494 35.06 2.47 2.37
CA MET A 494 34.27 2.45 1.15
C MET A 494 35.06 1.80 0.00
N CYS A 495 34.47 0.80 -0.65
CA CYS A 495 35.01 0.23 -1.87
C CYS A 495 34.72 1.18 -3.04
N LYS A 496 35.73 1.94 -3.49
CA LYS A 496 35.76 2.62 -4.79
C LYS A 496 36.15 1.58 -5.84
N ILE A 497 35.23 1.22 -6.73
CA ILE A 497 35.57 0.50 -7.96
C ILE A 497 35.95 1.55 -9.02
N HIS A 498 37.20 1.52 -9.47
CA HIS A 498 37.69 2.22 -10.65
C HIS A 498 37.12 1.53 -11.90
N ILE A 499 36.41 2.29 -12.75
CA ILE A 499 36.10 1.88 -14.12
C ILE A 499 36.96 2.76 -15.04
N GLN A 500 37.80 2.11 -15.85
CA GLN A 500 38.65 2.72 -16.86
C GLN A 500 37.79 3.34 -17.98
N ASN A 501 38.14 4.57 -18.37
CA ASN A 501 37.56 5.31 -19.49
C ASN A 501 37.98 4.72 -20.84
N GLY A 502 37.01 4.40 -21.69
CA GLY A 502 37.16 4.25 -23.14
C GLY A 502 36.12 5.13 -23.86
N PRO A 503 36.42 5.72 -25.03
CA PRO A 503 35.55 6.71 -25.65
C PRO A 503 34.41 6.03 -26.41
N PHE A 504 33.16 6.32 -26.02
CA PHE A 504 31.99 6.02 -26.84
C PHE A 504 31.57 7.28 -27.61
N TRP A 505 31.55 7.17 -28.93
CA TRP A 505 30.98 8.14 -29.84
C TRP A 505 29.46 8.09 -29.75
N ILE A 506 28.81 9.22 -29.47
CA ILE A 506 27.36 9.40 -29.58
C ILE A 506 27.10 10.13 -30.91
N TYR A 507 26.40 9.47 -31.84
CA TYR A 507 25.79 10.13 -32.98
C TYR A 507 24.57 10.91 -32.49
N ILE A 508 24.66 12.24 -32.51
CA ILE A 508 23.52 13.15 -32.38
C ILE A 508 23.06 13.47 -33.81
N LEU A 509 21.87 13.01 -34.18
CA LEU A 509 21.18 13.47 -35.39
C LEU A 509 20.44 14.78 -35.04
N THR A 510 21.07 15.91 -35.32
CA THR A 510 20.39 17.19 -35.51
C THR A 510 20.08 17.36 -37.01
N HIS A 511 18.82 17.57 -37.38
CA HIS A 511 18.46 18.10 -38.69
C HIS A 511 18.00 19.55 -38.54
N ASN A 512 18.66 20.40 -39.33
CA ASN A 512 18.58 21.84 -39.37
C ASN A 512 17.24 22.38 -39.91
N ASP A 513 16.84 23.48 -39.30
CA ASP A 513 16.34 24.74 -39.87
C ASP A 513 16.13 24.82 -41.39
N HIS A 514 14.90 25.17 -41.77
CA HIS A 514 14.64 26.11 -42.86
C HIS A 514 13.70 27.22 -42.38
N VAL A 515 14.25 28.42 -42.38
CA VAL A 515 13.60 29.72 -42.14
C VAL A 515 12.82 30.15 -43.39
N TRP A 516 11.59 30.63 -43.21
CA TRP A 516 10.98 31.67 -44.05
C TRP A 516 10.04 32.54 -43.19
N ASN A 517 10.44 33.80 -42.96
CA ASN A 517 9.54 34.95 -42.78
C ASN A 517 8.88 35.20 -44.16
N ASP A 518 7.61 35.59 -44.35
CA ASP A 518 6.84 36.73 -43.84
C ASP A 518 5.41 36.65 -44.51
N PRO A 519 4.50 37.64 -44.40
CA PRO A 519 3.48 37.91 -43.39
C PRO A 519 2.02 37.58 -43.83
N PHE A 520 1.07 37.70 -42.90
CA PHE A 520 -0.42 37.65 -43.07
C PHE A 520 -0.95 38.44 -44.30
N PRO A 521 -2.10 38.07 -44.92
CA PRO A 521 -3.42 38.51 -44.39
C PRO A 521 -4.68 37.64 -44.68
N LYS A 522 -5.67 37.89 -43.80
CA LYS A 522 -7.12 37.59 -43.79
C LYS A 522 -7.60 36.22 -43.33
#